data_AF-A0A0V0GE64-F1
#
_entry.id   AF-A0A0V0GE64-F1
#
_cell.length_a   1.000
_cell.length_b   1.000
_cell.length_c   1.000
_cell.angle_alpha   90.00
_cell.angle_beta   90.00
_cell.angle_gamma   90.00
#
_symmetry.space_group_name_H-M   'P 1'
#
loop_
_entity.id
_entity.type
_entity.pdbx_description
1 polymer ?
#
loop_
_entity_poly.entity_id
_entity_poly.type
_entity_poly.pdbx_seq_one_letter_code
_entity_poly.pdbx_strand_id
1 'polypeptide(L)' 'WKRNGIKVWLNQLGLGQYASLFEIHEVDDEVLPMLTLEDLKDMGITAVGSRRKMYCSIQNLNKGFS' A
#
# COMPACT_ATOMS: atom_id res chain seq x y z
N TRP A 1 0.36 12.32 -8.15
CA TRP A 1 -0.04 11.57 -9.37
C TRP A 1 -1.47 11.94 -9.76
N LYS A 2 -1.72 12.54 -10.93
CA LYS A 2 -3.11 12.76 -11.40
C LYS A 2 -3.60 11.53 -12.16
N ARG A 3 -4.24 10.57 -11.46
CA ARG A 3 -5.52 9.89 -11.84
C ARG A 3 -5.78 8.51 -11.24
N ASN A 4 -4.83 7.84 -10.60
CA ASN A 4 -5.07 6.49 -10.11
C ASN A 4 -4.63 6.37 -8.64
N GLY A 5 -5.53 6.75 -7.73
CA GLY A 5 -5.31 6.72 -6.28
C GLY A 5 -5.01 5.32 -5.74
N ILE A 6 -4.72 5.23 -4.43
CA ILE A 6 -4.29 4.01 -3.73
C ILE A 6 -5.16 2.79 -4.05
N LYS A 7 -6.47 2.95 -4.20
CA LYS A 7 -7.39 1.88 -4.62
C LYS A 7 -7.04 1.29 -5.98
N VAL A 8 -6.65 2.10 -6.96
CA VAL A 8 -6.24 1.63 -8.30
C VAL A 8 -4.90 0.89 -8.23
N TRP A 9 -3.94 1.44 -7.47
CA TRP A 9 -2.66 0.78 -7.21
C TRP A 9 -2.88 -0.61 -6.56
N LEU A 10 -3.72 -0.69 -5.53
CA LEU A 10 -4.09 -1.96 -4.89
C LEU A 10 -4.78 -2.93 -5.87
N ASN A 11 -5.69 -2.45 -6.72
CA ASN A 11 -6.34 -3.28 -7.74
C ASN A 11 -5.34 -3.88 -8.74
N GLN A 12 -4.33 -3.13 -9.18
CA GLN A 12 -3.26 -3.63 -10.06
C GLN A 12 -2.42 -4.72 -9.39
N LEU A 13 -2.32 -4.70 -8.06
CA LEU A 13 -1.68 -5.75 -7.28
C LEU A 13 -2.61 -6.95 -7.01
N GLY A 14 -3.89 -6.89 -7.40
CA GLY A 14 -4.90 -7.88 -7.00
C GLY A 14 -5.20 -7.86 -5.49
N LEU A 15 -5.00 -6.70 -4.86
CA LEU A 15 -5.15 -6.45 -3.43
C LEU A 15 -6.20 -5.36 -3.14
N GLY A 16 -7.11 -5.12 -4.09
CA GLY A 16 -8.14 -4.08 -4.02
C GLY A 16 -9.05 -4.17 -2.79
N GLN A 17 -9.21 -5.37 -2.22
CA GLN A 17 -10.01 -5.59 -1.02
C GLN A 17 -9.49 -4.83 0.22
N TYR A 18 -8.23 -4.40 0.21
CA TYR A 18 -7.64 -3.66 1.32
C TYR A 18 -7.82 -2.14 1.20
N ALA A 19 -8.44 -1.63 0.13
CA ALA A 19 -8.54 -0.19 -0.11
C ALA A 19 -9.21 0.59 1.04
N SER A 20 -10.25 0.03 1.66
CA SER A 20 -10.91 0.66 2.81
C SER A 20 -9.99 0.78 4.03
N LEU A 21 -9.02 -0.12 4.22
CA LEU A 21 -8.07 0.01 5.33
C LEU A 21 -7.14 1.20 5.13
N PHE A 22 -6.68 1.44 3.90
CA PHE A 22 -5.85 2.61 3.61
C PHE A 22 -6.62 3.92 3.82
N GLU A 23 -7.91 3.95 3.49
CA GLU A 23 -8.78 5.09 3.76
C GLU A 23 -9.02 5.30 5.27
N ILE A 24 -9.36 4.24 6.01
CA ILE A 24 -9.59 4.28 7.46
C ILE A 24 -8.35 4.73 8.24
N HIS A 25 -7.17 4.30 7.80
CA HIS A 25 -5.90 4.65 8.41
C HIS A 25 -5.27 5.92 7.81
N GLU A 26 -6.03 6.68 7.02
CA GLU A 26 -5.63 7.97 6.44
C GLU A 26 -4.30 7.91 5.67
N VAL A 27 -4.06 6.79 4.99
CA VAL A 27 -2.88 6.64 4.13
C VAL A 27 -3.16 7.33 2.80
N ASP A 28 -2.37 8.36 2.50
CA ASP A 28 -2.35 9.06 1.22
C ASP A 28 -1.08 8.73 0.41
N ASP A 29 -0.84 9.46 -0.68
CA ASP A 29 0.32 9.24 -1.54
C ASP A 29 1.65 9.70 -0.93
N GLU A 30 1.63 10.55 0.10
CA GLU A 30 2.82 10.96 0.84
C GLU A 30 3.18 9.94 1.93
N VAL A 31 2.19 9.33 2.56
CA VAL A 31 2.37 8.32 3.62
C VAL A 31 2.64 6.92 3.04
N LEU A 32 2.03 6.56 1.91
CA LEU A 32 2.17 5.24 1.30
C LEU A 32 3.63 4.76 1.14
N PRO A 33 4.59 5.60 0.68
CA PRO A 33 5.99 5.20 0.52
C PRO A 33 6.74 4.96 1.83
N MET A 34 6.18 5.43 2.96
CA MET A 34 6.77 5.34 4.29
C MET A 34 6.34 4.08 5.06
N LEU A 35 5.27 3.41 4.61
CA LEU A 35 4.72 2.25 5.33
C LEU A 35 5.70 1.08 5.40
N THR A 36 5.87 0.57 6.61
CA THR A 36 6.66 -0.63 6.91
C THR A 36 5.80 -1.90 6.93
N LEU A 37 6.45 -3.06 7.04
CA LEU A 37 5.74 -4.32 7.29
C LEU A 37 4.97 -4.31 8.61
N GLU A 38 5.43 -3.56 9.61
CA GLU A 38 4.77 -3.44 10.90
C GLU A 38 3.51 -2.59 10.77
N ASP A 39 3.60 -1.42 10.12
CA ASP A 39 2.43 -0.56 9.87
C ASP A 39 1.34 -1.30 9.11
N LEU A 40 1.69 -2.03 8.04
CA LEU A 40 0.72 -2.84 7.29
C LEU A 40 0.06 -3.93 8.16
N LYS A 41 0.81 -4.50 9.11
CA LYS A 41 0.25 -5.47 10.06
C LYS A 41 -0.77 -4.80 10.99
N ASP A 42 -0.41 -3.64 11.51
CA ASP A 42 -1.20 -2.88 12.50
C ASP A 42 -2.46 -2.27 11.87
N MET A 43 -2.42 -1.97 10.56
CA MET A 43 -3.59 -1.65 9.74
C MET A 43 -4.55 -2.83 9.53
N GLY A 44 -4.21 -4.04 10.00
CA GLY A 44 -5.06 -5.23 9.88
C GLY A 44 -4.76 -6.13 8.67
N ILE A 45 -3.66 -5.89 7.93
CA ILE A 45 -3.23 -6.76 6.82
C ILE A 45 -2.43 -7.93 7.38
N THR A 46 -3.13 -8.89 7.98
CA THR A 46 -2.52 -10.02 8.70
C THR A 46 -2.01 -11.13 7.78
N ALA A 47 -2.59 -11.27 6.58
CA ALA A 47 -2.17 -12.26 5.60
C ALA A 47 -0.73 -11.99 5.12
N VAL A 48 0.20 -12.88 5.49
CA VAL A 48 1.64 -12.71 5.23
C VAL A 48 1.94 -12.47 3.74
N GLY A 49 1.29 -13.20 2.84
CA GLY A 49 1.46 -13.06 1.39
C GLY A 49 1.06 -11.67 0.88
N SER A 50 -0.14 -11.21 1.23
CA SER A 50 -0.64 -9.88 0.86
C SER A 50 0.29 -8.78 1.37
N ARG A 51 0.67 -8.86 2.65
CA ARG A 51 1.53 -7.87 3.29
C ARG A 51 2.91 -7.80 2.65
N ARG A 52 3.54 -8.94 2.39
CA ARG A 52 4.84 -8.99 1.69
C ARG A 52 4.73 -8.46 0.26
N LYS A 53 3.65 -8.78 -0.45
CA LYS A 53 3.42 -8.27 -1.81
C LYS A 53 3.29 -6.74 -1.82
N MET A 54 2.49 -6.15 -0.93
CA MET A 54 2.38 -4.70 -0.81
C MET A 54 3.71 -4.05 -0.47
N TYR A 55 4.41 -4.56 0.55
CA TYR A 55 5.67 -3.98 0.98
C TYR A 55 6.71 -3.98 -0.15
N CYS A 56 6.87 -5.09 -0.88
CA CYS A 56 7.74 -5.12 -2.06
C CYS A 56 7.36 -4.09 -3.13
N SER A 57 6.06 -3.90 -3.37
CA SER A 57 5.58 -2.88 -4.32
C SER A 57 5.84 -1.45 -3.83
N ILE A 58 5.67 -1.18 -2.53
CA ILE A 58 5.99 0.11 -1.90
C ILE A 58 7.49 0.42 -2.05
N GLN A 59 8.36 -0.56 -1.79
CA GLN A 59 9.80 -0.40 -1.98
C GLN A 59 10.19 -0.10 -3.44
N ASN A 60 9.40 -0.56 -4.42
CA ASN A 60 9.62 -0.22 -5.83
C ASN A 60 9.13 1.19 -6.20
N LEU A 61 8.16 1.76 -5.47
CA LEU A 61 7.78 3.17 -5.64
C LEU A 61 8.96 4.09 -5.31
N ASN A 62 9.71 3.77 -4.24
CA ASN A 62 10.88 4.54 -3.82
C ASN A 62 12.05 4.49 -4.81
N LYS A 63 12.14 3.43 -5.63
CA LYS A 63 13.19 3.30 -6.66
C LYS A 63 12.93 4.13 -7.92
N GLY A 64 11.71 4.63 -8.11
CA GLY A 64 11.37 5.52 -9.23
C GLY A 64 11.70 7.00 -9.00
N PHE A 65 12.27 7.34 -7.84
CA PHE A 65 12.66 8.70 -7.44
C PHE A 65 14.20 8.87 -7.32
N SER A 66 15.00 7.91 -7.81
CA SER A 66 16.45 8.04 -7.99
C SER A 66 16.84 8.06 -9.46
#